data_AF-A0A7J9CB39-F1
#
_entry.id   AF-A0A7J9CB39-F1
#
_cell.length_a   1.000
_cell.length_b   1.000
_cell.length_c   1.000
_cell.angle_alpha   90.00
_cell.angle_beta   90.00
_cell.angle_gamma   90.00
#
_symmetry.space_group_name_H-M   'P 1'
#
loop_
_entity.id
_entity.type
_entity.pdbx_description
1 polymer ?
#
loop_
_entity_poly.entity_id
_entity_poly.type
_entity_poly.pdbx_seq_one_letter_code
_entity_poly.pdbx_strand_id
1 'polypeptide(L)'
;MWIRTHSTVWMIGGFALIVYMGHLYITAMVVVIQIFMAKELFNLLRKAHEDRHLPGFRLLNWHFFFTAMFFVYGRLLSQPLVNTVTSDKFLYQFVSSLIKYHMAICYFLYIAGFMWFILTLKKKMYKYQFGQYAWTHMILIVVFTQSSFTVANIFEGIFWFLLPASLIVINDIFAYIFGFFFGKTPLIKLSPKKTWEGFIGASVTTIISAFV
;
A
#
# COMPACT_ATOMS: atom_id res chain seq x y z
N MET A 1 -8.88 26.76 11.25
CA MET A 1 -9.15 25.72 12.27
C MET A 1 -10.29 24.79 11.82
N TRP A 2 -11.44 25.35 11.41
CA TRP A 2 -12.60 24.61 10.89
C TRP A 2 -12.30 23.54 9.82
N ILE A 3 -11.48 23.84 8.81
CA ILE A 3 -11.13 22.88 7.75
C ILE A 3 -10.46 21.62 8.33
N ARG A 4 -9.58 21.77 9.33
CA ARG A 4 -8.88 20.65 9.96
C ARG A 4 -9.87 19.79 10.75
N THR A 5 -10.72 20.41 11.56
CA THR A 5 -11.75 19.69 12.32
C THR A 5 -12.72 18.94 11.41
N HIS A 6 -13.22 19.59 10.35
CA HIS A 6 -14.09 18.92 9.37
C HIS A 6 -13.37 17.74 8.69
N SER A 7 -12.11 17.92 8.27
CA SER A 7 -11.36 16.83 7.63
C SER A 7 -11.16 15.61 8.55
N THR A 8 -10.96 15.83 9.85
CA THR A 8 -10.86 14.75 10.83
C THR A 8 -12.18 14.00 10.98
N VAL A 9 -13.30 14.72 11.08
CA VAL A 9 -14.64 14.10 11.16
C VAL A 9 -14.94 13.31 9.89
N TRP A 10 -14.64 13.86 8.72
CA TRP A 10 -14.80 13.15 7.43
C TRP A 10 -13.93 11.90 7.33
N MET A 11 -12.69 11.94 7.83
CA MET A 11 -11.80 10.78 7.80
C MET A 11 -12.31 9.65 8.71
N ILE A 12 -12.70 9.98 9.94
CA ILE A 12 -13.20 8.97 10.90
C ILE A 12 -14.56 8.43 10.43
N GLY A 13 -15.49 9.30 10.05
CA GLY A 13 -16.81 8.91 9.56
C GLY A 13 -16.74 8.11 8.26
N GLY A 14 -15.88 8.52 7.33
CA GLY A 14 -15.64 7.80 6.08
C GLY A 14 -15.04 6.42 6.31
N PHE A 15 -14.05 6.31 7.20
CA PHE A 15 -13.48 5.01 7.59
C PHE A 15 -14.54 4.09 8.23
N ALA A 16 -15.33 4.60 9.18
CA ALA A 16 -16.39 3.82 9.83
C ALA A 16 -17.45 3.34 8.82
N LEU A 17 -17.83 4.19 7.86
CA LEU A 17 -18.75 3.84 6.78
C LEU A 17 -18.18 2.76 5.86
N ILE A 18 -16.91 2.85 5.47
CA ILE A 18 -16.25 1.83 4.65
C ILE A 18 -16.20 0.48 5.38
N VAL A 19 -15.88 0.50 6.66
CA VAL A 19 -15.88 -0.71 7.51
C VAL A 19 -17.27 -1.32 7.60
N TYR A 20 -18.31 -0.49 7.75
CA TYR A 20 -19.71 -0.93 7.77
C TYR A 20 -20.16 -1.58 6.45
N MET A 21 -19.67 -1.09 5.30
CA MET A 21 -19.99 -1.67 3.99
C MET A 21 -19.36 -3.05 3.74
N GLY A 22 -18.39 -3.47 4.56
CA GLY A 22 -17.85 -4.83 4.58
C GLY A 22 -16.57 -5.05 3.76
N HIS A 23 -16.19 -6.32 3.63
CA HIS A 23 -14.85 -6.78 3.19
C HIS A 23 -14.38 -6.21 1.84
N LEU A 24 -15.26 -6.15 0.84
CA LEU A 24 -14.92 -5.67 -0.50
C LEU A 24 -14.57 -4.17 -0.50
N TYR A 25 -15.32 -3.36 0.25
CA TYR A 25 -15.11 -1.91 0.35
C TYR A 25 -13.84 -1.59 1.14
N ILE A 26 -13.57 -2.33 2.22
CA ILE A 26 -12.30 -2.21 2.96
C ILE A 26 -11.13 -2.55 2.04
N THR A 27 -11.24 -3.62 1.25
CA THR A 27 -10.20 -4.01 0.29
C THR A 27 -9.98 -2.94 -0.79
N ALA A 28 -11.06 -2.37 -1.33
CA ALA A 28 -10.98 -1.26 -2.27
C ALA A 28 -10.28 -0.03 -1.67
N MET A 29 -10.58 0.30 -0.41
CA MET A 29 -9.90 1.37 0.31
C MET A 29 -8.40 1.09 0.45
N VAL A 30 -8.00 -0.13 0.81
CA VAL A 30 -6.58 -0.53 0.90
C VAL A 30 -5.89 -0.33 -0.45
N VAL A 31 -6.51 -0.73 -1.56
CA VAL A 31 -5.99 -0.52 -2.92
C VAL A 31 -5.83 0.97 -3.24
N VAL A 32 -6.81 1.80 -2.89
CA VAL A 32 -6.76 3.25 -3.11
C VAL A 32 -5.61 3.89 -2.32
N ILE A 33 -5.46 3.55 -1.04
CA ILE A 33 -4.35 4.02 -0.19
C ILE A 33 -3.01 3.56 -0.79
N GLN A 34 -2.94 2.33 -1.27
CA GLN A 34 -1.74 1.77 -1.89
C GLN A 34 -1.33 2.54 -3.16
N ILE A 35 -2.28 2.93 -4.01
CA ILE A 35 -2.03 3.74 -5.21
C ILE A 35 -1.45 5.12 -4.82
N PHE A 36 -2.02 5.77 -3.79
CA PHE A 36 -1.51 7.06 -3.31
C PHE A 36 -0.10 6.94 -2.72
N MET A 37 0.15 5.90 -1.93
CA MET A 37 1.46 5.62 -1.35
C MET A 37 2.52 5.37 -2.44
N ALA A 38 2.22 4.53 -3.44
CA ALA A 38 3.13 4.26 -4.55
C ALA A 38 3.40 5.51 -5.38
N LYS A 39 2.38 6.34 -5.62
CA LYS A 39 2.52 7.63 -6.30
C LYS A 39 3.48 8.55 -5.55
N GLU A 40 3.37 8.64 -4.22
CA GLU A 40 4.26 9.47 -3.40
C GLU A 40 5.69 8.94 -3.43
N LEU A 41 5.90 7.63 -3.23
CA LEU A 41 7.22 7.00 -3.25
C LEU A 41 7.92 7.16 -4.61
N PHE A 42 7.19 6.97 -5.72
CA PHE A 42 7.73 7.20 -7.05
C PHE A 42 8.08 8.67 -7.32
N ASN A 43 7.36 9.61 -6.72
CA ASN A 43 7.68 11.03 -6.85
C ASN A 43 8.89 11.43 -5.99
N LEU A 44 9.03 10.86 -4.79
CA LEU A 44 10.18 11.12 -3.89
C LEU A 44 11.52 10.70 -4.50
N LEU A 45 11.54 9.61 -5.27
CA LEU A 45 12.77 9.11 -5.90
C LEU A 45 13.21 9.90 -7.13
N ARG A 46 12.36 10.76 -7.68
CA ARG A 46 12.67 11.47 -8.93
C ARG A 46 13.54 12.68 -8.66
N LYS A 47 14.63 12.76 -9.41
CA LYS A 47 15.41 13.99 -9.53
C LYS A 47 14.85 14.83 -10.67
N ALA A 48 14.27 15.99 -10.37
CA ALA A 48 13.58 16.84 -11.34
C ALA A 48 14.43 17.20 -12.57
N HIS A 49 15.76 17.33 -12.41
CA HIS A 49 16.67 17.66 -13.50
C HIS A 49 16.92 16.49 -14.47
N GLU A 50 17.09 15.28 -13.94
CA GLU A 50 17.36 14.07 -14.73
C GLU A 50 16.05 13.53 -15.39
N ASP A 51 14.90 13.70 -14.72
CA ASP A 51 13.58 13.23 -15.20
C ASP A 51 13.10 13.97 -16.46
N ARG A 52 13.48 15.25 -16.64
CA ARG A 52 13.14 16.01 -17.86
C ARG A 52 13.66 15.36 -19.14
N HIS A 53 14.73 14.58 -19.05
CA HIS A 53 15.35 13.91 -20.19
C HIS A 53 14.74 12.52 -20.46
N LEU A 54 13.84 12.03 -19.59
CA LEU A 54 13.28 10.67 -19.59
C LEU A 54 11.76 10.64 -19.28
N PRO A 55 10.89 11.28 -20.10
CA PRO A 55 9.45 11.34 -19.82
C PRO A 55 8.77 9.95 -19.76
N GLY A 56 9.31 8.94 -20.48
CA GLY A 56 8.76 7.58 -20.53
C GLY A 56 8.91 6.77 -19.23
N PHE A 57 9.83 7.15 -18.33
CA PHE A 57 10.06 6.40 -17.08
C PHE A 57 8.87 6.46 -16.12
N ARG A 58 8.04 7.51 -16.20
CA ARG A 58 6.83 7.63 -15.38
C ARG A 58 5.81 6.55 -15.74
N LEU A 59 5.57 6.37 -17.03
CA LEU A 59 4.66 5.36 -17.54
C LEU A 59 5.17 3.96 -17.24
N LEU A 60 6.49 3.75 -17.36
CA LEU A 60 7.12 2.49 -17.04
C LEU A 60 6.93 2.07 -15.57
N ASN A 61 7.14 2.99 -14.62
CA ASN A 61 6.91 2.68 -13.19
C ASN A 61 5.44 2.32 -12.92
N TRP A 62 4.50 3.04 -13.54
CA TRP A 62 3.08 2.72 -13.43
C TRP A 62 2.72 1.40 -14.10
N HIS A 63 3.34 1.05 -15.22
CA HIS A 63 3.15 -0.25 -15.88
C HIS A 63 3.54 -1.40 -14.95
N PHE A 64 4.71 -1.34 -14.32
CA PHE A 64 5.13 -2.36 -13.35
C PHE A 64 4.21 -2.38 -12.12
N PHE A 65 3.74 -1.22 -11.65
CA PHE A 65 2.76 -1.14 -10.57
C PHE A 65 1.45 -1.83 -10.92
N PHE A 66 0.86 -1.53 -12.08
CA PHE A 66 -0.39 -2.17 -12.51
C PHE A 66 -0.22 -3.67 -12.78
N THR A 67 0.94 -4.08 -13.31
CA THR A 67 1.26 -5.50 -13.48
C THR A 67 1.31 -6.23 -12.14
N ALA A 68 1.99 -5.66 -11.13
CA ALA A 68 2.03 -6.21 -9.78
C ALA A 68 0.65 -6.20 -9.10
N MET A 69 -0.12 -5.13 -9.27
CA MET A 69 -1.49 -5.00 -8.77
C MET A 69 -2.39 -6.09 -9.36
N PHE A 70 -2.36 -6.26 -10.68
CA PHE A 70 -3.14 -7.28 -11.37
C PHE A 70 -2.73 -8.69 -10.91
N PHE A 71 -1.43 -8.96 -10.75
CA PHE A 71 -0.93 -10.23 -10.24
C PHE A 71 -1.43 -10.55 -8.82
N VAL A 72 -1.20 -9.64 -7.87
CA VAL A 72 -1.51 -9.86 -6.45
C VAL A 72 -3.02 -9.91 -6.21
N TYR A 73 -3.75 -8.88 -6.62
CA TYR A 73 -5.18 -8.80 -6.34
C TYR A 73 -5.99 -9.71 -7.24
N GLY A 74 -5.54 -9.97 -8.47
CA GLY A 74 -6.20 -10.97 -9.32
C GLY A 74 -6.17 -12.36 -8.68
N ARG A 75 -5.06 -12.72 -8.02
CA ARG A 75 -4.98 -13.98 -7.26
C ARG A 75 -5.85 -13.95 -6.00
N LEU A 76 -5.75 -12.91 -5.18
CA LEU A 76 -6.47 -12.81 -3.90
C LEU A 76 -7.99 -12.66 -4.05
N LEU A 77 -8.45 -11.93 -5.06
CA LEU A 77 -9.88 -11.66 -5.29
C LEU A 77 -10.55 -12.71 -6.18
N SER A 78 -9.79 -13.60 -6.83
CA SER A 78 -10.33 -14.61 -7.76
C SER A 78 -11.48 -15.41 -7.17
N GLN A 79 -11.35 -15.89 -5.93
CA GLN A 79 -12.35 -16.71 -5.25
C GLN A 79 -13.59 -15.88 -4.82
N PRO A 80 -13.44 -14.73 -4.11
CA PRO A 80 -14.59 -13.87 -3.79
C PRO A 80 -15.35 -13.35 -5.02
N LEU A 81 -14.66 -13.01 -6.11
CA LEU A 81 -15.31 -12.47 -7.32
C LEU A 81 -16.21 -13.50 -7.98
N VAL A 82 -15.74 -14.74 -8.13
CA VAL A 82 -16.50 -15.81 -8.78
C VAL A 82 -17.80 -16.10 -8.03
N ASN A 83 -17.74 -16.12 -6.69
CA ASN A 83 -18.90 -16.36 -5.83
C ASN A 83 -19.92 -15.20 -5.87
N THR A 84 -19.46 -13.96 -6.09
CA THR A 84 -20.33 -12.78 -6.15
C THR A 84 -20.98 -12.62 -7.55
N VAL A 85 -20.27 -13.03 -8.60
CA VAL A 85 -20.65 -12.81 -10.01
C VAL A 85 -21.50 -13.96 -10.59
N THR A 86 -21.96 -14.91 -9.77
CA THR A 86 -22.73 -16.09 -10.22
C THR A 86 -24.08 -15.73 -10.89
N SER A 87 -24.59 -14.51 -10.70
CA SER A 87 -25.88 -14.06 -11.25
C SER A 87 -25.90 -13.84 -12.77
N ASP A 88 -24.76 -13.49 -13.39
CA ASP A 88 -24.68 -13.17 -14.83
C ASP A 88 -23.78 -14.14 -15.59
N LYS A 89 -24.38 -14.95 -16.47
CA LYS A 89 -23.65 -15.95 -17.30
C LYS A 89 -22.50 -15.35 -18.11
N PHE A 90 -22.67 -14.14 -18.64
CA PHE A 90 -21.64 -13.46 -19.44
C PHE A 90 -20.45 -13.03 -18.59
N LEU A 91 -20.71 -12.36 -17.45
CA LEU A 91 -19.66 -11.91 -16.54
C LEU A 91 -18.93 -13.09 -15.91
N TYR A 92 -19.65 -14.15 -15.55
CA TYR A 92 -19.05 -15.38 -15.05
C TYR A 92 -18.07 -16.00 -16.04
N GLN A 93 -18.48 -16.15 -17.32
CA GLN A 93 -17.62 -16.72 -18.36
C GLN A 93 -16.37 -15.86 -18.60
N PHE A 94 -16.52 -14.54 -18.60
CA PHE A 94 -15.42 -13.61 -18.77
C PHE A 94 -14.43 -13.65 -17.59
N VAL A 95 -14.92 -13.56 -16.35
CA VAL A 95 -14.12 -13.62 -15.13
C VAL A 95 -13.42 -14.97 -15.00
N SER A 96 -14.11 -16.08 -15.30
CA SER A 96 -13.54 -17.42 -15.27
C SER A 96 -12.41 -17.59 -16.30
N SER A 97 -12.60 -17.09 -17.53
CA SER A 97 -11.55 -17.08 -18.54
C SER A 97 -10.34 -16.24 -18.12
N LEU A 98 -10.58 -15.04 -17.57
CA LEU A 98 -9.51 -14.19 -17.04
C LEU A 98 -8.73 -14.86 -15.92
N ILE A 99 -9.39 -15.53 -14.98
CA ILE A 99 -8.73 -16.25 -13.89
C ILE A 99 -7.90 -17.41 -14.44
N LYS A 100 -8.41 -18.15 -15.43
CA LYS A 100 -7.69 -19.28 -16.07
C LYS A 100 -6.37 -18.84 -16.71
N TYR A 101 -6.38 -17.71 -17.42
CA TYR A 101 -5.19 -17.20 -18.13
C TYR A 101 -4.41 -16.14 -17.36
N HIS A 102 -4.81 -15.82 -16.12
CA HIS A 102 -4.27 -14.73 -15.31
C HIS A 102 -2.74 -14.78 -15.19
N MET A 103 -2.18 -15.94 -14.86
CA MET A 103 -0.73 -16.11 -14.71
C MET A 103 0.04 -15.86 -16.00
N ALA A 104 -0.48 -16.34 -17.14
CA ALA A 104 0.12 -16.12 -18.44
C ALA A 104 0.08 -14.63 -18.83
N ILE A 105 -1.07 -13.97 -18.60
CA ILE A 105 -1.24 -12.53 -18.87
C ILE A 105 -0.24 -11.71 -18.03
N CYS A 106 -0.10 -12.01 -16.73
CA CYS A 106 0.87 -11.33 -15.86
C CYS A 106 2.31 -11.50 -16.35
N TYR A 107 2.67 -12.72 -16.78
CA TYR A 107 4.00 -13.01 -17.31
C TYR A 107 4.30 -12.19 -18.58
N PHE A 108 3.37 -12.14 -19.53
CA PHE A 108 3.54 -11.35 -20.75
C PHE A 108 3.59 -9.84 -20.46
N LEU A 109 2.76 -9.34 -19.54
CA LEU A 109 2.82 -7.93 -19.12
C LEU A 109 4.16 -7.57 -18.48
N TYR A 110 4.72 -8.45 -17.67
CA TYR A 110 6.04 -8.25 -17.06
C TYR A 110 7.15 -8.23 -18.12
N ILE A 111 7.16 -9.20 -19.06
CA ILE A 111 8.12 -9.21 -20.17
C ILE A 111 7.99 -7.94 -21.03
N ALA A 112 6.77 -7.53 -21.37
CA ALA A 112 6.54 -6.31 -22.13
C ALA A 112 7.10 -5.07 -21.42
N GLY A 113 6.91 -4.98 -20.09
CA GLY A 113 7.49 -3.94 -19.26
C GLY A 113 9.02 -3.97 -19.25
N PHE A 114 9.62 -5.15 -19.14
CA PHE A 114 11.07 -5.33 -19.18
C PHE A 114 11.67 -4.94 -20.54
N MET A 115 11.04 -5.35 -21.64
CA MET A 115 11.44 -4.94 -22.98
C MET A 115 11.31 -3.42 -23.15
N TRP A 116 10.24 -2.82 -22.65
CA TRP A 116 10.06 -1.36 -22.67
C TRP A 116 11.16 -0.64 -21.85
N PHE A 117 11.55 -1.18 -20.70
CA PHE A 117 12.68 -0.65 -19.94
C PHE A 117 13.97 -0.64 -20.79
N ILE A 118 14.30 -1.77 -21.42
CA ILE A 118 15.50 -1.89 -22.29
C ILE A 118 15.46 -0.87 -23.43
N LEU A 119 14.31 -0.72 -24.11
CA LEU A 119 14.16 0.23 -25.21
C LEU A 119 14.28 1.70 -24.78
N THR A 120 14.01 2.00 -23.50
CA THR A 120 14.09 3.36 -22.95
C THR A 120 15.52 3.73 -22.51
N LEU A 121 16.48 2.79 -22.56
CA LEU A 121 17.86 3.03 -22.11
C LEU A 121 18.56 4.09 -22.96
N LYS A 122 19.10 5.13 -22.31
CA LYS A 122 19.85 6.23 -22.95
C LYS A 122 21.30 6.22 -22.48
N LYS A 123 22.22 6.34 -23.44
CA LYS A 123 23.67 6.48 -23.17
C LYS A 123 23.92 7.65 -22.20
N LYS A 124 24.89 7.49 -21.30
CA LYS A 124 25.26 8.42 -20.20
C LYS A 124 24.28 8.50 -19.02
N MET A 125 23.10 7.85 -19.06
CA MET A 125 22.12 7.87 -17.96
C MET A 125 21.89 6.51 -17.30
N TYR A 126 22.63 5.46 -17.68
CA TYR A 126 22.37 4.09 -17.23
C TYR A 126 22.34 3.93 -15.71
N LYS A 127 23.28 4.54 -14.97
CA LYS A 127 23.30 4.45 -13.51
C LYS A 127 21.99 4.95 -12.87
N TYR A 128 21.45 6.06 -13.39
CA TYR A 128 20.16 6.57 -12.92
C TYR A 128 19.00 5.65 -13.33
N GLN A 129 18.97 5.21 -14.59
CA GLN A 129 17.88 4.35 -15.10
C GLN A 129 17.80 3.00 -14.39
N PHE A 130 18.94 2.33 -14.19
CA PHE A 130 19.01 1.09 -13.43
C PHE A 130 18.72 1.31 -11.94
N GLY A 131 19.17 2.44 -11.38
CA GLY A 131 18.81 2.83 -10.01
C GLY A 131 17.30 3.01 -9.83
N GLN A 132 16.65 3.77 -10.72
CA GLN A 132 15.19 3.95 -10.73
C GLN A 132 14.47 2.61 -10.92
N TYR A 133 14.93 1.77 -11.84
CA TYR A 133 14.33 0.45 -12.06
C TYR A 133 14.40 -0.44 -10.82
N ALA A 134 15.57 -0.48 -10.15
CA ALA A 134 15.74 -1.23 -8.91
C ALA A 134 14.85 -0.68 -7.80
N TRP A 135 14.81 0.65 -7.62
CA TRP A 135 13.93 1.28 -6.64
C TRP A 135 12.45 1.02 -6.90
N THR A 136 12.01 1.04 -8.17
CA THR A 136 10.64 0.67 -8.54
C THR A 136 10.33 -0.74 -8.06
N HIS A 137 11.17 -1.72 -8.33
CA HIS A 137 10.95 -3.10 -7.88
C HIS A 137 10.97 -3.23 -6.35
N MET A 138 11.88 -2.53 -5.67
CA MET A 138 11.93 -2.52 -4.20
C MET A 138 10.65 -1.93 -3.59
N ILE A 139 10.14 -0.82 -4.13
CA ILE A 139 8.86 -0.23 -3.70
C ILE A 139 7.73 -1.23 -3.91
N LEU A 140 7.67 -1.84 -5.10
CA LEU A 140 6.61 -2.80 -5.40
C LEU A 140 6.63 -3.99 -4.44
N ILE A 141 7.81 -4.55 -4.15
CA ILE A 141 7.94 -5.64 -3.17
C ILE A 141 7.40 -5.19 -1.81
N VAL A 142 7.88 -4.08 -1.27
CA VAL A 142 7.47 -3.60 0.06
C VAL A 142 5.96 -3.31 0.13
N VAL A 143 5.45 -2.58 -0.86
CA VAL A 143 4.06 -2.09 -0.87
C VAL A 143 3.07 -3.21 -1.16
N PHE A 144 3.40 -4.18 -2.02
CA PHE A 144 2.50 -5.30 -2.33
C PHE A 144 2.58 -6.44 -1.33
N THR A 145 3.75 -6.73 -0.73
CA THR A 145 3.86 -7.77 0.29
C THR A 145 2.99 -7.42 1.51
N GLN A 146 3.11 -6.20 2.03
CA GLN A 146 2.29 -5.74 3.16
C GLN A 146 0.79 -5.77 2.84
N SER A 147 0.39 -5.25 1.67
CA SER A 147 -1.02 -5.17 1.31
C SER A 147 -1.63 -6.56 1.06
N SER A 148 -0.86 -7.51 0.54
CA SER A 148 -1.30 -8.90 0.36
C SER A 148 -1.71 -9.54 1.68
N PHE A 149 -0.88 -9.38 2.72
CA PHE A 149 -1.19 -9.90 4.06
C PHE A 149 -2.40 -9.19 4.68
N THR A 150 -2.51 -7.88 4.48
CA THR A 150 -3.63 -7.09 5.02
C THR A 150 -4.95 -7.53 4.38
N VAL A 151 -4.98 -7.72 3.06
CA VAL A 151 -6.18 -8.15 2.34
C VAL A 151 -6.54 -9.60 2.66
N ALA A 152 -5.56 -10.50 2.81
CA ALA A 152 -5.81 -11.85 3.31
C ALA A 152 -6.50 -11.82 4.70
N ASN A 153 -5.99 -11.03 5.64
CA ASN A 153 -6.59 -10.88 6.96
C ASN A 153 -8.00 -10.30 6.91
N ILE A 154 -8.28 -9.34 6.01
CA ILE A 154 -9.64 -8.78 5.84
C ILE A 154 -10.64 -9.88 5.46
N PHE A 155 -10.26 -10.82 4.60
CA PHE A 155 -11.13 -11.92 4.17
C PHE A 155 -11.30 -13.01 5.23
N GLU A 156 -10.29 -13.24 6.08
CA GLU A 156 -10.42 -14.12 7.26
C GLU A 156 -11.34 -13.50 8.33
N GLY A 157 -11.36 -12.17 8.44
CA GLY A 157 -12.31 -11.46 9.28
C GLY A 157 -11.97 -9.99 9.46
N ILE A 158 -12.98 -9.12 9.47
CA ILE A 158 -12.79 -7.67 9.65
C ILE A 158 -12.08 -7.35 10.97
N PHE A 159 -12.32 -8.16 12.02
CA PHE A 159 -11.64 -8.03 13.30
C PHE A 159 -10.12 -8.13 13.18
N TRP A 160 -9.60 -9.06 12.37
CA TRP A 160 -8.17 -9.25 12.14
C TRP A 160 -7.49 -8.11 11.37
N PHE A 161 -8.29 -7.25 10.74
CA PHE A 161 -7.83 -5.99 10.17
C PHE A 161 -7.93 -4.84 11.19
N LEU A 162 -9.06 -4.72 11.89
CA LEU A 162 -9.33 -3.61 12.80
C LEU A 162 -8.45 -3.64 14.05
N LEU A 163 -8.19 -4.82 14.62
CA LEU A 163 -7.40 -4.95 15.85
C LEU A 163 -5.95 -4.45 15.63
N PRO A 164 -5.18 -4.92 14.63
CA PRO A 164 -3.85 -4.35 14.38
C PRO A 164 -3.90 -2.86 14.05
N ALA A 165 -4.90 -2.40 13.30
CA ALA A 165 -5.04 -0.99 12.93
C ALA A 165 -5.29 -0.10 14.17
N SER A 166 -6.17 -0.51 15.08
CA SER A 166 -6.45 0.23 16.32
C SER A 166 -5.22 0.23 17.24
N LEU A 167 -4.51 -0.89 17.34
CA LEU A 167 -3.29 -0.99 18.15
C LEU A 167 -2.19 -0.03 17.65
N ILE A 168 -2.06 0.16 16.33
CA ILE A 168 -1.12 1.15 15.77
C ILE A 168 -1.54 2.58 16.16
N VAL A 169 -2.83 2.91 16.06
CA VAL A 169 -3.35 4.24 16.44
C VAL A 169 -3.13 4.49 17.94
N ILE A 170 -3.45 3.51 18.77
CA ILE A 170 -3.23 3.55 20.23
C ILE A 170 -1.74 3.72 20.52
N ASN A 171 -0.87 2.96 19.86
CA ASN A 171 0.58 3.06 20.03
C ASN A 171 1.09 4.48 19.75
N ASP A 172 0.68 5.10 18.64
CA ASP A 172 1.09 6.46 18.28
C ASP A 172 0.59 7.50 19.30
N ILE A 173 -0.66 7.37 19.78
CA ILE A 173 -1.22 8.27 20.81
C ILE A 173 -0.43 8.15 22.11
N PHE A 174 -0.19 6.93 22.59
CA PHE A 174 0.54 6.73 23.85
C PHE A 174 2.03 7.06 23.72
N ALA A 175 2.65 6.82 22.57
CA ALA A 175 4.04 7.24 22.31
C ALA A 175 4.18 8.76 22.43
N TYR A 176 3.19 9.51 21.94
CA TYR A 176 3.14 10.95 22.10
C TYR A 176 2.91 11.36 23.57
N ILE A 177 1.94 10.75 24.26
CA ILE A 177 1.62 11.08 25.66
C ILE A 177 2.83 10.81 26.57
N PHE A 178 3.38 9.60 26.55
CA PHE A 178 4.55 9.27 27.37
C PHE A 178 5.80 10.04 26.94
N GLY A 179 5.96 10.29 25.64
CA GLY A 179 7.04 11.12 25.13
C GLY A 179 6.98 12.57 25.60
N PHE A 180 5.78 13.15 25.73
CA PHE A 180 5.59 14.50 26.23
C PHE A 180 5.87 14.63 27.74
N PHE A 181 5.39 13.68 28.56
CA PHE A 181 5.54 13.74 30.01
C PHE A 181 6.91 13.26 30.52
N PHE A 182 7.48 12.22 29.90
CA PHE A 182 8.67 11.53 30.41
C PHE A 182 9.85 11.53 29.43
N GLY A 183 9.69 12.11 28.24
CA GLY A 183 10.71 12.06 27.20
C GLY A 183 11.96 12.86 27.56
N LYS A 184 13.08 12.16 27.71
CA LYS A 184 14.40 12.76 27.96
C LYS A 184 15.44 12.28 26.96
N THR A 185 15.33 11.03 26.50
CA THR A 185 16.33 10.42 25.63
C THR A 185 15.79 10.20 24.21
N PRO A 186 16.41 10.79 23.17
CA PRO A 186 15.96 10.61 21.79
C PRO A 186 16.24 9.19 21.29
N LEU A 187 15.27 8.59 20.60
CA LEU A 187 15.33 7.23 20.08
C LEU A 187 16.24 7.12 18.85
N ILE A 188 16.11 8.06 17.90
CA ILE A 188 16.84 8.06 16.63
C ILE A 188 17.28 9.48 16.29
N LYS A 189 18.51 9.64 15.80
CA LYS A 189 19.05 10.94 15.35
C LYS A 189 18.23 11.59 14.22
N LEU A 190 17.61 10.79 13.35
CA LEU A 190 16.76 11.26 12.25
C LEU A 190 15.45 11.90 12.74
N SER A 191 14.95 11.49 13.91
CA SER A 191 13.69 12.00 14.48
C SER A 191 13.88 12.34 15.96
N PRO A 192 14.48 13.50 16.28
CA PRO A 192 14.88 13.83 17.65
C PRO A 192 13.70 14.00 18.62
N LYS A 193 12.47 14.12 18.11
CA LYS A 193 11.24 14.22 18.92
C LYS A 193 10.72 12.86 19.39
N LYS A 194 11.15 11.75 18.78
CA LYS A 194 10.79 10.41 19.25
C LYS A 194 11.72 10.02 20.39
N THR A 195 11.17 9.64 21.54
CA THR A 195 11.93 9.32 22.74
C THR A 195 11.84 7.84 23.10
N TRP A 196 12.87 7.32 23.79
CA TRP A 196 12.87 5.93 24.28
C TRP A 196 11.78 5.71 25.32
N GLU A 197 11.57 6.67 26.23
CA GLU A 197 10.55 6.57 27.27
C GLU A 197 9.15 6.52 26.67
N GLY A 198 8.91 7.33 25.61
CA GLY A 198 7.68 7.29 24.84
C GLY A 198 7.45 5.94 24.17
N PHE A 199 8.48 5.37 23.53
CA PHE A 199 8.40 4.07 22.87
C PHE A 199 8.08 2.93 23.84
N ILE A 200 8.74 2.89 24.99
CA ILE A 200 8.51 1.86 26.01
C ILE A 200 7.10 1.98 26.60
N GLY A 201 6.68 3.19 26.98
CA GLY A 201 5.34 3.44 27.52
C GLY A 201 4.23 3.09 26.53
N ALA A 202 4.41 3.43 25.25
CA ALA A 202 3.51 3.03 24.18
C ALA A 202 3.43 1.51 24.03
N SER A 203 4.57 0.82 24.07
CA SER A 203 4.65 -0.64 23.90
C SER A 203 3.87 -1.37 25.00
N VAL A 204 4.06 -0.99 26.27
CA VAL A 204 3.31 -1.56 27.40
C VAL A 204 1.81 -1.32 27.23
N THR A 205 1.42 -0.10 26.86
CA THR A 205 0.00 0.26 26.74
C THR A 205 -0.67 -0.45 25.57
N THR A 206 0.04 -0.61 24.45
CA THR A 206 -0.44 -1.38 23.29
C THR A 206 -0.64 -2.85 23.67
N ILE A 207 0.26 -3.45 24.45
CA ILE A 207 0.09 -4.83 24.92
C ILE A 207 -1.17 -4.95 25.78
N ILE A 208 -1.37 -4.06 26.75
CA ILE A 208 -2.57 -4.06 27.61
C ILE A 208 -3.83 -3.90 26.74
N SER A 209 -3.81 -2.95 25.80
CA SER A 209 -4.94 -2.68 24.90
C SER A 209 -5.26 -3.83 23.95
N ALA A 210 -4.32 -4.75 23.71
CA ALA A 210 -4.56 -5.93 22.87
C ALA A 210 -5.31 -7.05 23.62
N PHE A 211 -5.27 -7.06 24.96
CA PHE A 211 -5.92 -8.06 25.80
C PHE A 211 -7.30 -7.63 26.34
N VAL A 212 -7.63 -6.34 26.20
CA VAL A 212 -8.92 -5.75 26.59
C VAL A 212 -9.83 -5.70 25.38
#